data_AF-A0A2E0SIT2-F1
#
_entry.id   AF-A0A2E0SIT2-F1
#
_cell.length_a   1.000
_cell.length_b   1.000
_cell.length_c   1.000
_cell.angle_alpha   90.00
_cell.angle_beta   90.00
_cell.angle_gamma   90.00
#
_symmetry.space_group_name_H-M   'P 1'
#
loop_
_entity.id
_entity.type
_entity.pdbx_description
1 polymer ?
#
loop_
_entity_poly.entity_id
_entity_poly.type
_entity_poly.pdbx_seq_one_letter_code
_entity_poly.pdbx_strand_id
1 'polypeptide(L)'
;MSLRRQFSCALAACLIAALCTTTFADPPATRPKEPTVLFAYETIDGVEYGYRIPSLVTTKSGALLAVAERRLGLHDHSENDLVMRRSTDNGATWTPIELIHEAGGDSLNDPSMIILDSGRILLRYTHFPRGVHART
;
A
#
# COMPACT_ATOMS: atom_id res chain seq x y z
N MET A 1 0.95 -70.00 -46.96
CA MET A 1 1.69 -68.83 -47.49
C MET A 1 1.79 -67.82 -46.35
N SER A 2 3.01 -67.53 -45.86
CA SER A 2 3.38 -66.53 -44.83
C SER A 2 2.79 -66.71 -43.41
N LEU A 3 3.42 -67.27 -42.37
CA LEU A 3 4.76 -67.14 -41.75
C LEU A 3 4.90 -66.01 -40.71
N ARG A 4 5.34 -66.41 -39.49
CA ARG A 4 5.96 -65.66 -38.36
C ARG A 4 5.05 -64.85 -37.44
N ARG A 5 5.28 -64.77 -36.13
CA ARG A 5 6.11 -65.48 -35.14
C ARG A 5 5.66 -64.94 -33.77
N GLN A 6 5.53 -65.83 -32.78
CA GLN A 6 5.31 -65.49 -31.38
C GLN A 6 6.54 -64.75 -30.80
N PHE A 7 6.33 -63.79 -29.91
CA PHE A 7 7.27 -63.45 -28.84
C PHE A 7 6.52 -62.99 -27.58
N SER A 8 6.86 -63.66 -26.49
CA SER A 8 6.39 -63.52 -25.12
C SER A 8 6.96 -62.28 -24.41
N CYS A 9 6.49 -62.11 -23.17
CA CYS A 9 7.19 -61.54 -22.02
C CYS A 9 7.04 -60.02 -21.72
N ALA A 10 6.17 -59.78 -20.73
CA ALA A 10 6.58 -59.45 -19.35
C ALA A 10 6.58 -57.98 -18.88
N LEU A 11 6.33 -57.91 -17.56
CA LEU A 11 6.60 -56.86 -16.59
C LEU A 11 5.53 -55.79 -16.33
N ALA A 12 4.95 -55.95 -15.14
CA ALA A 12 4.31 -54.93 -14.34
C ALA A 12 5.19 -53.67 -14.19
N ALA A 13 4.53 -52.51 -14.17
CA ALA A 13 5.07 -51.32 -13.52
C ALA A 13 3.92 -50.57 -12.86
N CYS A 14 3.83 -50.71 -11.54
CA CYS A 14 3.08 -49.83 -10.66
C CYS A 14 3.45 -48.37 -10.97
N LEU A 15 2.55 -47.60 -11.59
CA LEU A 15 2.68 -46.15 -11.55
C LEU A 15 2.32 -45.69 -10.14
N ILE A 16 3.35 -45.55 -9.32
CA ILE A 16 3.30 -44.78 -8.08
C ILE A 16 2.90 -43.36 -8.49
N ALA A 17 1.68 -42.97 -8.13
CA ALA A 17 1.26 -41.59 -8.14
C ALA A 17 2.18 -40.85 -7.16
N ALA A 18 3.24 -40.23 -7.68
CA ALA A 18 4.03 -39.27 -6.93
C ALA A 18 3.11 -38.08 -6.66
N LEU A 19 2.44 -38.10 -5.50
CA LEU A 19 1.82 -36.91 -4.95
C LEU A 19 2.94 -35.89 -4.81
N CYS A 20 2.95 -34.92 -5.72
CA CYS A 20 3.68 -33.68 -5.56
C CYS A 20 3.01 -32.94 -4.39
N THR A 21 3.39 -33.31 -3.16
CA THR A 21 3.11 -32.48 -2.00
C THR A 21 4.08 -31.32 -2.08
N THR A 22 3.72 -30.28 -2.82
CA THR A 22 4.32 -28.97 -2.60
C THR A 22 3.94 -28.57 -1.18
N THR A 23 4.82 -28.84 -0.23
CA THR A 23 4.80 -28.18 1.07
C THR A 23 5.00 -26.70 0.78
N PHE A 24 3.89 -25.94 0.77
CA PHE A 24 3.98 -24.51 1.01
C PHE A 24 4.57 -24.38 2.41
N ALA A 25 5.87 -24.07 2.47
CA ALA A 25 6.45 -23.62 3.71
C ALA A 25 5.68 -22.34 4.08
N ASP A 26 5.05 -22.34 5.26
CA ASP A 26 4.51 -21.11 5.80
C ASP A 26 5.63 -20.07 5.80
N PRO A 27 5.39 -18.85 5.28
CA PRO A 27 6.38 -17.79 5.40
C PRO A 27 6.75 -17.68 6.88
N PRO A 28 8.06 -17.54 7.21
CA PRO A 28 8.51 -17.51 8.60
C PRO A 28 7.66 -16.51 9.36
N ALA A 29 7.03 -16.97 10.45
CA ALA A 29 6.15 -16.15 11.27
C ALA A 29 6.91 -14.88 11.65
N THR A 30 6.61 -13.79 10.96
CA THR A 30 7.20 -12.49 11.26
C THR A 30 6.60 -12.07 12.59
N ARG A 31 7.45 -11.88 13.60
CA ARG A 31 7.06 -11.25 14.87
C ARG A 31 6.16 -10.05 14.53
N PRO A 32 5.04 -9.81 15.22
CA PRO A 32 4.29 -8.58 15.04
C PRO A 32 5.28 -7.43 15.18
N LYS A 33 5.51 -6.68 14.10
CA LYS A 33 6.32 -5.46 14.18
C LYS A 33 5.55 -4.53 15.11
N GLU A 34 6.24 -3.93 16.08
CA GLU A 34 5.67 -2.83 16.86
C GLU A 34 5.06 -1.80 15.89
N PRO A 35 3.87 -1.24 16.20
CA PRO A 35 3.25 -0.27 15.31
C PRO A 35 4.20 0.88 15.00
N THR A 36 4.41 1.16 13.72
CA THR A 36 5.21 2.32 13.28
C THR A 36 4.28 3.52 13.12
N VAL A 37 4.51 4.58 13.89
CA VAL A 37 3.78 5.84 13.74
C VAL A 37 4.39 6.63 12.59
N LEU A 38 3.64 6.78 11.49
CA LEU A 38 4.11 7.52 10.30
C LEU A 38 3.87 9.02 10.42
N PHE A 39 2.74 9.40 10.99
CA PHE A 39 2.34 10.79 11.17
C PHE A 39 1.99 11.01 12.63
N ALA A 40 2.87 11.70 13.35
CA ALA A 40 2.69 12.13 14.73
C ALA A 40 2.62 13.65 14.75
N TYR A 41 1.91 14.22 15.72
CA TYR A 41 1.87 15.68 15.91
C TYR A 41 3.26 16.30 15.79
N GLU A 42 3.38 17.35 14.99
CA GLU A 42 4.65 18.06 14.77
C GLU A 42 4.48 19.56 14.98
N THR A 43 5.57 20.23 15.37
CA THR A 43 5.63 21.69 15.43
C THR A 43 6.62 22.19 14.40
N ILE A 44 6.16 23.00 13.45
CA ILE A 44 6.99 23.64 12.41
C ILE A 44 6.88 25.14 12.60
N ASP A 45 8.01 25.82 12.78
CA ASP A 45 8.07 27.29 12.96
C ASP A 45 7.12 27.83 14.05
N GLY A 46 6.95 27.05 15.13
CA GLY A 46 6.07 27.40 16.26
C GLY A 46 4.59 27.09 16.04
N VAL A 47 4.23 26.49 14.90
CA VAL A 47 2.86 26.08 14.56
C VAL A 47 2.70 24.58 14.76
N GLU A 48 1.69 24.17 15.51
CA GLU A 48 1.37 22.75 15.75
C GLU A 48 0.47 22.20 14.63
N TYR A 49 0.81 21.00 14.14
CA TYR A 49 0.05 20.29 13.13
C TYR A 49 -0.39 18.91 13.63
N GLY A 50 -1.65 18.57 13.35
CA GLY A 50 -2.19 17.22 13.50
C GLY A 50 -2.34 16.51 12.16
N TYR A 51 -2.62 15.21 12.18
CA TYR A 51 -2.80 14.43 10.94
C TYR A 51 -3.99 13.51 11.00
N ARG A 52 -4.75 13.44 9.90
CA ARG A 52 -5.91 12.57 9.75
C ARG A 52 -6.05 12.06 8.31
N ILE A 53 -7.00 11.14 8.14
CA ILE A 53 -7.44 10.55 6.87
C ILE A 53 -6.28 9.97 6.04
N PRO A 54 -5.64 8.89 6.54
CA PRO A 54 -4.52 8.29 5.82
C PRO A 54 -4.98 7.50 4.58
N SER A 55 -4.15 7.51 3.55
CA SER A 55 -4.23 6.61 2.40
C SER A 55 -2.87 5.92 2.21
N LEU A 56 -2.87 4.59 2.06
CA LEU A 56 -1.66 3.78 1.90
C LEU A 56 -1.80 2.90 0.67
N VAL A 57 -0.80 2.91 -0.22
CA VAL A 57 -0.75 2.06 -1.41
C VAL A 57 0.63 1.43 -1.58
N THR A 58 0.66 0.27 -2.24
CA THR A 58 1.89 -0.34 -2.75
C THR A 58 2.00 -0.05 -4.25
N THR A 59 3.08 0.59 -4.68
CA THR A 59 3.34 0.86 -6.09
C THR A 59 3.65 -0.44 -6.84
N LYS A 60 3.58 -0.41 -8.18
CA LYS A 60 3.99 -1.55 -9.01
C LYS A 60 5.45 -1.96 -8.83
N SER A 61 6.31 -1.06 -8.35
CA SER A 61 7.72 -1.36 -8.04
C SER A 61 7.92 -1.92 -6.63
N GLY A 62 6.85 -2.13 -5.85
CA GLY A 62 6.91 -2.61 -4.47
C GLY A 62 7.20 -1.55 -3.41
N ALA A 63 7.26 -0.26 -3.78
CA ALA A 63 7.39 0.81 -2.79
C ALA A 63 6.04 1.05 -2.08
N LEU A 64 6.07 1.43 -0.80
CA LEU A 64 4.88 1.90 -0.08
C LEU A 64 4.84 3.42 -0.13
N LEU A 65 3.66 3.98 -0.40
CA LEU A 65 3.38 5.41 -0.26
C LEU A 65 2.25 5.60 0.73
N ALA A 66 2.47 6.42 1.75
CA ALA A 66 1.47 6.84 2.72
C ALA A 66 1.21 8.33 2.54
N VAL A 67 -0.04 8.72 2.33
CA VAL A 67 -0.50 10.13 2.26
C VAL A 67 -1.45 10.41 3.41
N ALA A 68 -1.44 11.62 3.95
CA ALA A 68 -2.37 12.07 4.98
C ALA A 68 -2.70 13.57 4.82
N GLU A 69 -3.78 14.01 5.46
CA GLU A 69 -4.01 15.43 5.73
C GLU A 69 -3.04 15.88 6.83
N ARG A 70 -2.26 16.93 6.58
CA ARG A 70 -1.58 17.72 7.62
C ARG A 70 -2.46 18.92 7.94
N ARG A 71 -2.84 19.07 9.20
CA ARG A 71 -3.94 19.95 9.63
C ARG A 71 -3.43 21.00 10.60
N LEU A 72 -3.72 22.27 10.32
CA LEU A 72 -3.40 23.38 11.22
C LEU A 72 -4.25 23.35 12.51
N GLY A 73 -5.40 22.65 12.47
CA GLY A 73 -6.31 22.52 13.61
C GLY A 73 -6.97 21.14 13.70
N LEU A 74 -7.81 20.97 14.73
CA LEU A 74 -8.47 19.69 15.00
C LEU A 74 -9.83 19.52 14.29
N HIS A 75 -10.36 20.56 13.64
CA HIS A 75 -11.64 20.52 12.91
C HIS A 75 -11.43 20.17 11.43
N ASP A 76 -12.45 19.62 10.75
CA ASP A 76 -12.24 18.93 9.46
C ASP A 76 -11.71 19.80 8.33
N HIS A 77 -11.98 21.10 8.34
CA HIS A 77 -11.59 22.03 7.28
C HIS A 77 -10.58 23.07 7.81
N SER A 78 -9.42 22.63 8.29
CA SER A 78 -8.46 23.44 9.04
C SER A 78 -7.19 23.76 8.25
N GLU A 79 -7.35 24.34 7.06
CA GLU A 79 -6.22 24.65 6.16
C GLU A 79 -5.35 23.40 5.93
N ASN A 80 -6.03 22.31 5.54
CA ASN A 80 -5.39 21.02 5.44
C ASN A 80 -4.52 20.93 4.18
N ASP A 81 -3.27 20.56 4.37
CA ASP A 81 -2.35 20.20 3.29
C ASP A 81 -2.34 18.69 3.07
N LEU A 82 -1.92 18.27 1.88
CA LEU A 82 -1.62 16.87 1.61
C LEU A 82 -0.12 16.63 1.75
N VAL A 83 0.24 15.64 2.55
CA VAL A 83 1.63 15.24 2.79
C VAL A 83 1.84 13.75 2.55
N MET A 84 3.08 13.33 2.31
CA MET A 84 3.43 11.96 2.00
C MET A 84 4.67 11.49 2.77
N ARG A 85 4.73 10.17 3.04
CA ARG A 85 5.97 9.43 3.30
C ARG A 85 6.08 8.23 2.37
N ARG A 86 7.31 7.83 2.06
CA ARG A 86 7.61 6.69 1.19
C ARG A 86 8.51 5.68 1.87
N SER A 87 8.29 4.39 1.61
CA SER A 87 9.19 3.30 1.98
C SER A 87 9.53 2.46 0.74
N THR A 88 10.78 2.01 0.65
CA THR A 88 11.26 1.08 -0.40
C THR A 88 11.73 -0.25 0.17
N ASP A 89 11.52 -0.49 1.47
CA ASP A 89 12.00 -1.63 2.23
C ASP A 89 10.88 -2.31 3.04
N ASN A 90 9.68 -2.37 2.44
CA ASN A 90 8.49 -3.00 3.02
C ASN A 90 8.11 -2.41 4.40
N GLY A 91 8.19 -1.08 4.51
CA GLY A 91 7.78 -0.30 5.67
C GLY A 91 8.77 -0.35 6.84
N ALA A 92 10.01 -0.83 6.65
CA ALA A 92 11.02 -0.86 7.71
C ALA A 92 11.58 0.54 7.99
N THR A 93 11.80 1.34 6.93
CA THR A 93 12.17 2.75 7.03
C THR A 93 11.29 3.60 6.11
N TRP A 94 11.17 4.88 6.46
CA TRP A 94 10.31 5.84 5.74
C TRP A 94 11.06 7.14 5.51
N THR A 95 10.79 7.79 4.38
CA THR A 95 11.29 9.15 4.12
C THR A 95 10.75 10.14 5.16
N PRO A 96 11.42 11.28 5.36
CA PRO A 96 10.82 12.44 6.02
C PRO A 96 9.49 12.83 5.35
N ILE A 97 8.68 13.64 6.05
CA ILE A 97 7.41 14.13 5.49
C ILE A 97 7.70 15.02 4.29
N GLU A 98 7.04 14.74 3.18
CA GLU A 98 7.10 15.50 1.94
C GLU A 98 5.75 16.21 1.73
N LEU A 99 5.76 17.53 1.53
CA LEU A 99 4.57 18.27 1.12
C LEU A 99 4.27 17.95 -0.35
N ILE A 100 3.10 17.38 -0.62
CA ILE A 100 2.69 17.04 -1.99
C ILE A 100 1.75 18.06 -2.60
N HIS A 101 0.91 18.72 -1.78
CA HIS A 101 0.05 19.80 -2.23
C HIS A 101 -0.39 20.66 -1.04
N GLU A 102 -0.21 21.97 -1.15
CA GLU A 102 -0.86 22.99 -0.31
C GLU A 102 -1.76 23.88 -1.18
N ALA A 103 -2.78 24.48 -0.57
CA ALA A 103 -3.69 25.42 -1.23
C ALA A 103 -3.86 26.73 -0.43
N GLY A 104 -2.80 27.14 0.28
CA GLY A 104 -2.82 28.31 1.14
C GLY A 104 -3.88 28.17 2.23
N GLY A 105 -4.91 29.01 2.18
CA GLY A 105 -5.97 29.03 3.19
C GLY A 105 -7.12 28.06 3.00
N ASP A 106 -7.12 27.34 1.89
CA ASP A 106 -8.12 26.36 1.57
C ASP A 106 -7.81 25.03 2.26
N SER A 107 -8.79 24.14 2.32
CA SER A 107 -8.64 22.82 2.93
C SER A 107 -8.69 21.71 1.89
N LEU A 108 -7.63 20.90 1.83
CA LEU A 108 -7.54 19.70 1.02
C LEU A 108 -7.85 18.48 1.89
N ASN A 109 -8.88 17.74 1.53
CA ASN A 109 -9.50 16.74 2.38
C ASN A 109 -9.65 15.37 1.71
N ASP A 110 -9.80 14.34 2.53
CA ASP A 110 -10.14 12.98 2.10
C ASP A 110 -9.24 12.42 0.98
N PRO A 111 -7.90 12.45 1.15
CA PRO A 111 -6.99 11.89 0.16
C PRO A 111 -7.24 10.39 -0.01
N SER A 112 -7.33 9.96 -1.25
CA SER A 112 -7.48 8.56 -1.62
C SER A 112 -6.61 8.27 -2.84
N MET A 113 -5.60 7.43 -2.65
CA MET A 113 -4.72 6.97 -3.71
C MET A 113 -5.27 5.72 -4.39
N ILE A 114 -5.20 5.70 -5.71
CA ILE A 114 -5.60 4.58 -6.57
C ILE A 114 -4.44 4.27 -7.50
N ILE A 115 -3.98 3.01 -7.51
CA ILE A 115 -2.98 2.53 -8.46
C ILE A 115 -3.70 2.15 -9.76
N LEU A 116 -3.34 2.78 -10.86
CA LEU A 116 -3.85 2.45 -12.19
C LEU A 116 -3.06 1.30 -12.82
N ASP A 117 -3.65 0.63 -13.81
CA ASP A 117 -2.99 -0.44 -14.57
C ASP A 117 -1.70 0.00 -15.28
N SER A 118 -1.56 1.29 -15.58
CA SER A 118 -0.32 1.82 -16.14
C SER A 118 0.81 1.96 -15.10
N GLY A 119 0.52 1.76 -13.81
CA GLY A 119 1.43 2.07 -12.71
C GLY A 119 1.44 3.54 -12.28
N ARG A 120 0.64 4.40 -12.93
CA ARG A 120 0.39 5.76 -12.45
C ARG A 120 -0.46 5.70 -11.18
N ILE A 121 -0.28 6.69 -10.33
CA ILE A 121 -1.02 6.83 -9.07
C ILE A 121 -1.95 8.02 -9.22
N LEU A 122 -3.25 7.78 -9.13
CA LEU A 122 -4.25 8.84 -9.05
C LEU A 122 -4.45 9.16 -7.57
N LEU A 123 -4.23 10.42 -7.19
CA LEU A 123 -4.59 10.94 -5.87
C LEU A 123 -5.85 11.78 -6.00
N ARG A 124 -6.96 11.28 -5.45
CA ARG A 124 -8.23 12.00 -5.36
C ARG A 124 -8.33 12.66 -4.00
N TYR A 125 -8.81 13.90 -3.94
CA TYR A 125 -9.08 14.65 -2.73
C TYR A 125 -10.28 15.56 -2.96
N THR A 126 -10.87 16.06 -1.88
CA THR A 126 -11.88 17.12 -1.90
C THR A 126 -11.20 18.45 -1.61
N HIS A 127 -11.58 19.51 -2.31
CA HIS A 127 -11.04 20.86 -2.10
C HIS A 127 -12.16 21.77 -1.60
N PHE A 128 -11.95 22.39 -0.44
CA PHE A 128 -12.86 23.36 0.14
C PHE A 128 -12.21 24.74 0.20
N PRO A 129 -12.82 25.77 -0.41
CA PRO A 129 -12.39 27.15 -0.21
C PRO A 129 -12.43 27.54 1.27
N ARG A 130 -11.53 28.45 1.67
CA ARG A 130 -11.49 28.98 3.04
C ARG A 130 -12.89 29.40 3.54
N GLY A 131 -13.27 28.89 4.72
CA GLY A 131 -14.54 29.21 5.37
C GLY A 131 -15.76 28.48 4.79
N VAL A 132 -15.58 27.57 3.83
CA VAL A 132 -16.65 26.73 3.28
C VAL A 132 -16.54 25.32 3.86
N HIS A 133 -17.69 24.74 4.21
CA HIS A 133 -17.79 23.39 4.77
C HIS A 133 -18.78 22.55 3.98
N ALA A 134 -18.61 21.22 4.03
CA ALA A 134 -19.67 20.30 3.61
C ALA A 134 -20.98 20.66 4.33
N ARG A 135 -22.05 20.90 3.56
CA ARG A 135 -23.36 21.23 4.13
C ARG A 135 -23.91 20.00 4.84
N THR A 136 -24.27 20.14 6.12
CA THR A 136 -25.11 19.20 6.87
C THR A 136 -26.57 19.33 6.50
#